data_AF-A0A0J7NBF4-F1
#
_entry.id   AF-A0A0J7NBF4-F1
#
_cell.length_a   1.000
_cell.length_b   1.000
_cell.length_c   1.000
_cell.angle_alpha   90.00
_cell.angle_beta   90.00
_cell.angle_gamma   90.00
#
_symmetry.space_group_name_H-M   'P 1'
#
loop_
_entity.id
_entity.type
_entity.pdbx_description
1 polymer ?
#
loop_
_entity_poly.entity_id
_entity_poly.type
_entity_poly.pdbx_seq_one_letter_code
_entity_poly.pdbx_strand_id
1 'polypeptide(L)'
;MNPDGFEVSKEGRCDGGQGRYNARGFDLNRNFPDYFKQNNKKSQPETEAVKEWVSKIQFVLSGSLHGGALVASYPFDNTPNSPTYLDSEFR
;
A
#
# COMPACT_ATOMS: atom_id res chain seq x y z
N MET A 1 -1.24 -9.80 2.13
CA MET A 1 -1.83 -8.97 1.05
C MET A 1 -1.07 -9.11 -0.27
N ASN A 2 0.26 -9.31 -0.26
CA ASN A 2 1.08 -9.47 -1.48
C ASN A 2 1.92 -10.77 -1.41
N PRO A 3 1.33 -11.96 -1.61
CA PRO A 3 2.07 -13.23 -1.50
C PRO A 3 3.11 -13.40 -2.61
N ASP A 4 2.81 -12.95 -3.82
CA ASP A 4 3.68 -12.93 -4.98
C ASP A 4 4.92 -12.03 -4.79
N GLY A 5 4.76 -10.86 -4.18
CA GLY A 5 5.90 -10.03 -3.76
C GLY A 5 6.76 -10.71 -2.68
N PHE A 6 6.13 -11.44 -1.76
CA PHE A 6 6.85 -12.17 -0.71
C PHE A 6 7.73 -13.29 -1.29
N GLU A 7 7.22 -14.11 -2.21
CA GLU A 7 7.98 -15.22 -2.83
C GLU A 7 9.24 -14.76 -3.58
N VAL A 8 9.21 -13.55 -4.17
CA VAL A 8 10.39 -12.99 -4.87
C VAL A 8 11.31 -12.18 -3.95
N SER A 9 10.95 -12.01 -2.67
CA SER A 9 11.77 -11.31 -1.69
C SER A 9 12.96 -12.16 -1.27
N LYS A 10 14.04 -11.51 -0.83
CA LYS A 10 15.25 -12.20 -0.35
C LYS A 10 15.46 -11.93 1.13
N GLU A 11 15.55 -13.00 1.93
CA GLU A 11 15.88 -12.89 3.34
C GLU A 11 17.24 -12.22 3.55
N GLY A 12 17.36 -11.43 4.62
CA GLY A 12 18.56 -10.65 4.94
C GLY A 12 18.71 -9.35 4.15
N ARG A 13 17.77 -9.06 3.23
CA ARG A 13 17.73 -7.81 2.48
C ARG A 13 16.87 -6.77 3.22
N CYS A 14 17.52 -5.74 3.76
CA CYS A 14 16.86 -4.66 4.49
C CYS A 14 16.62 -3.39 3.65
N ASP A 15 17.16 -3.33 2.43
CA ASP A 15 16.89 -2.27 1.47
C ASP A 15 15.58 -2.54 0.70
N GLY A 16 14.75 -1.50 0.58
CA GLY A 16 13.49 -1.58 -0.17
C GLY A 16 13.72 -1.89 -1.65
N GLY A 17 12.76 -2.58 -2.28
CA GLY A 17 12.74 -2.78 -3.72
C GLY A 17 12.15 -4.12 -4.14
N GLN A 18 12.96 -5.18 -4.04
CA GLN A 18 12.56 -6.51 -4.49
C GLN A 18 11.48 -7.09 -3.56
N GLY A 19 10.31 -7.40 -4.12
CA GLY A 19 9.16 -7.93 -3.39
C GLY A 19 8.21 -6.90 -2.78
N ARG A 20 8.52 -5.59 -2.90
CA ARG A 20 7.59 -4.51 -2.49
C ARG A 20 6.35 -4.47 -3.39
N TYR A 21 6.57 -4.53 -4.70
CA TYR A 21 5.52 -4.46 -5.71
C TYR A 21 4.83 -5.82 -5.87
N ASN A 22 3.61 -5.83 -6.41
CA ASN A 22 2.99 -7.08 -6.86
C ASN A 22 3.69 -7.60 -8.15
N ALA A 23 3.27 -8.77 -8.63
CA ALA A 23 3.81 -9.45 -9.80
C ALA A 23 3.71 -8.63 -11.09
N ARG A 24 2.88 -7.58 -11.11
CA ARG A 24 2.71 -6.64 -12.23
C ARG A 24 3.51 -5.35 -12.05
N GLY A 25 4.32 -5.24 -10.99
CA GLY A 25 5.13 -4.06 -10.70
C GLY A 25 4.36 -2.88 -10.09
N PHE A 26 3.15 -3.11 -9.55
CA PHE A 26 2.35 -2.06 -8.91
C PHE A 26 2.56 -2.04 -7.39
N ASP A 27 2.65 -0.83 -6.83
CA ASP A 27 2.66 -0.64 -5.38
C ASP A 27 1.22 -0.68 -4.87
N LEU A 28 0.87 -1.74 -4.13
CA LEU A 28 -0.48 -1.95 -3.62
C LEU A 28 -0.90 -0.88 -2.59
N ASN A 29 0.04 -0.31 -1.84
CA ASN A 29 -0.20 0.80 -0.91
C ASN A 29 -0.36 2.16 -1.64
N ARG A 30 -0.32 2.16 -2.97
CA ARG A 30 -0.64 3.32 -3.84
C ARG A 30 -1.68 2.96 -4.90
N ASN A 31 -2.40 1.84 -4.74
CA ASN A 31 -3.39 1.36 -5.71
C ASN A 31 -4.85 1.52 -5.23
N PHE A 32 -5.07 1.94 -3.98
CA PHE A 32 -6.41 2.28 -3.50
C PHE A 32 -6.89 3.64 -4.04
N PRO A 33 -8.22 3.85 -4.11
CA PRO A 33 -8.77 5.19 -4.33
C PRO A 33 -8.25 6.16 -3.27
N ASP A 34 -7.80 7.34 -3.71
CA ASP A 34 -7.33 8.41 -2.84
C ASP A 34 -8.40 9.52 -2.82
N TYR A 35 -8.63 10.08 -1.62
CA TYR A 35 -9.67 11.10 -1.39
C TYR A 35 -9.28 12.48 -1.95
N PHE A 36 -7.99 12.80 -1.97
CA PHE A 36 -7.45 14.10 -2.37
C PHE A 36 -7.04 14.13 -3.84
N LYS A 37 -6.68 12.98 -4.43
CA LYS A 37 -6.24 12.87 -5.81
C LYS A 37 -6.86 11.67 -6.50
N GLN A 38 -7.38 11.88 -7.71
CA GLN A 38 -7.88 10.77 -8.51
C GLN A 38 -6.73 9.81 -8.86
N ASN A 39 -6.84 8.56 -8.40
CA ASN A 39 -5.88 7.52 -8.70
C ASN A 39 -6.23 6.85 -10.03
N ASN A 40 -5.55 7.24 -11.11
CA ASN A 40 -5.76 6.69 -12.45
C ASN A 40 -4.95 5.41 -12.73
N LYS A 41 -4.36 4.79 -11.71
CA LYS A 41 -3.61 3.54 -11.88
C LYS A 41 -4.58 2.38 -12.10
N LYS A 42 -4.15 1.39 -12.88
CA LYS A 42 -4.90 0.14 -13.08
C LYS A 42 -5.08 -0.56 -11.75
N SER A 43 -6.32 -0.88 -11.37
CA SER A 43 -6.61 -1.70 -10.20
C SER A 43 -5.95 -3.06 -10.30
N GLN A 44 -5.37 -3.51 -9.18
CA GLN A 44 -4.75 -4.80 -9.02
C GLN A 44 -5.70 -5.79 -8.34
N PRO A 45 -5.60 -7.10 -8.64
CA PRO A 45 -6.50 -8.09 -8.05
C PRO A 45 -6.44 -8.11 -6.52
N GLU A 46 -5.27 -7.86 -5.93
CA GLU A 46 -5.10 -7.79 -4.48
C GLU A 46 -5.87 -6.62 -3.88
N THR A 47 -5.84 -5.46 -4.54
CA THR A 47 -6.56 -4.25 -4.11
C THR A 47 -8.08 -4.42 -4.24
N GLU A 48 -8.57 -5.01 -5.33
CA GLU A 48 -10.00 -5.25 -5.50
C GLU A 48 -10.54 -6.27 -4.50
N ALA A 49 -9.79 -7.34 -4.22
CA ALA A 49 -10.17 -8.33 -3.22
C ALA A 49 -10.30 -7.70 -1.82
N VAL A 50 -9.39 -6.80 -1.43
CA VAL A 50 -9.45 -6.10 -0.14
C VAL A 50 -10.60 -5.10 -0.10
N LYS A 51 -10.86 -4.35 -1.18
CA LYS A 51 -12.02 -3.44 -1.25
C LYS A 51 -13.34 -4.20 -1.06
N GLU A 52 -13.49 -5.32 -1.76
CA GLU A 52 -14.66 -6.17 -1.65
C GLU A 52 -14.80 -6.74 -0.23
N TRP A 53 -13.72 -7.26 0.34
CA TRP A 53 -13.72 -7.79 1.70
C TRP A 53 -14.12 -6.75 2.76
N VAL A 54 -13.56 -5.54 2.67
CA VAL A 54 -13.89 -4.43 3.57
C VAL A 54 -15.34 -3.97 3.41
N SER A 55 -15.93 -4.06 2.21
CA SER A 55 -17.35 -3.75 2.02
C SER A 55 -18.32 -4.81 2.57
N LYS A 56 -17.86 -6.06 2.72
CA LYS A 56 -18.69 -7.20 3.17
C LYS A 56 -18.87 -7.27 4.68
N ILE A 57 -17.95 -6.71 5.43
CA ILE A 57 -17.91 -6.80 6.90
C ILE A 57 -17.81 -5.40 7.46
N GLN A 58 -18.62 -5.10 8.48
CA GLN A 58 -18.52 -3.84 9.20
C GLN A 58 -17.34 -3.88 10.19
N PHE A 59 -16.12 -3.76 9.66
CA PHE A 59 -14.93 -3.61 10.49
C PHE A 59 -15.02 -2.33 11.34
N VAL A 60 -14.75 -2.46 12.64
CA VAL A 60 -14.75 -1.32 13.58
C VAL A 60 -13.34 -0.73 13.72
N LEU A 61 -12.31 -1.57 13.61
CA LEU A 61 -10.90 -1.18 13.71
C LEU A 61 -10.06 -2.04 12.76
N SER A 62 -9.08 -1.43 12.09
CA SER A 62 -8.16 -2.10 11.18
C SER A 62 -6.74 -1.58 11.34
N GLY A 63 -5.75 -2.42 11.02
CA GLY A 63 -4.34 -2.02 10.94
C GLY A 63 -3.59 -2.86 9.92
N SER A 64 -2.66 -2.23 9.20
CA SER A 64 -1.78 -2.88 8.23
C SER A 64 -0.33 -2.82 8.69
N LEU A 65 0.38 -3.94 8.64
CA LEU A 65 1.77 -4.03 9.08
C LEU A 65 2.73 -3.77 7.92
N HIS A 66 3.74 -2.93 8.17
CA HIS A 66 4.79 -2.57 7.22
C HIS A 66 6.17 -2.67 7.90
N GLY A 67 7.21 -2.97 7.10
CA GLY A 67 8.61 -2.89 7.51
C GLY A 67 9.31 -1.69 6.89
N GLY A 68 10.40 -1.22 7.52
CA GLY A 68 11.24 -0.12 7.02
C GLY A 68 11.48 1.00 8.04
N ALA A 69 10.57 1.19 8.99
CA ALA A 69 10.70 2.15 10.09
C ALA A 69 10.00 1.62 11.35
N LEU A 70 10.40 2.13 12.53
CA LEU A 70 9.72 1.86 13.80
C LEU A 70 8.83 3.06 14.15
N VAL A 71 7.57 3.03 13.71
CA VAL A 71 6.59 4.11 13.90
C VAL A 71 5.16 3.57 13.83
N ALA A 72 4.22 4.26 14.48
CA ALA A 72 2.79 4.07 14.27
C ALA A 72 2.27 5.22 13.41
N SER A 73 1.95 4.94 12.14
CA SER A 73 1.33 5.91 11.23
C SER A 73 -0.20 5.82 11.31
N TYR A 74 -0.87 6.97 11.27
CA TYR A 74 -2.33 7.09 11.34
C TYR A 74 -2.83 8.16 10.34
N PRO A 75 -4.11 8.11 9.94
CA PRO A 75 -4.65 9.04 8.95
C PRO A 75 -4.53 10.52 9.35
N PHE A 76 -4.45 11.46 8.40
CA PHE A 76 -4.50 11.24 6.95
C PHE A 76 -3.15 11.00 6.32
N ASP A 77 -3.25 10.23 5.26
CA ASP A 77 -2.11 9.75 4.53
C ASP A 77 -1.68 10.73 3.41
N ASN A 78 -2.59 11.51 2.86
CA ASN A 78 -2.27 12.52 1.86
C ASN A 78 -2.92 13.87 2.25
N THR A 79 -2.50 14.95 1.60
CA THR A 79 -3.09 16.28 1.76
C THR A 79 -3.41 16.88 0.39
N PRO A 80 -4.39 17.82 0.29
CA PRO A 80 -4.81 18.39 -1.00
C PRO A 80 -3.67 19.00 -1.84
N ASN A 81 -2.59 19.46 -1.19
CA ASN A 81 -1.46 20.15 -1.81
C ASN A 81 -0.15 19.37 -1.71
N SER A 82 -0.18 18.06 -1.42
CA SER A 82 1.05 17.27 -1.30
C SER A 82 1.78 17.26 -2.65
N PRO A 83 3.03 17.76 -2.73
CA PRO A 83 3.82 17.64 -3.94
C PRO A 83 4.14 16.16 -4.16
N THR A 84 3.95 15.68 -5.39
CA THR A 84 4.05 14.25 -5.78
C THR A 84 5.33 13.53 -5.31
N TYR A 85 6.41 14.25 -4.99
CA TYR A 85 7.69 13.71 -4.52
C TYR A 85 7.76 13.45 -3.00
N LEU A 86 6.98 14.17 -2.17
CA LEU A 86 6.99 14.03 -0.71
C LEU A 86 6.15 12.85 -0.20
N ASP A 87 5.29 12.28 -1.05
CA ASP A 87 4.46 11.10 -0.70
C ASP A 87 5.28 9.80 -0.53
N SER A 88 6.62 9.85 -0.61
CA SER A 88 7.48 8.67 -0.66
C SER A 88 8.30 8.38 0.61
N GLU A 89 8.47 9.34 1.52
CA GLU A 89 9.48 9.20 2.59
C GLU A 89 9.06 8.38 3.80
N PHE A 90 7.76 8.16 4.04
CA PHE A 90 7.28 7.42 5.22
C PHE A 90 6.16 6.42 4.93
N ARG A 91 6.05 5.95 3.67
CA ARG A 91 5.04 4.94 3.25
C ARG A 91 5.53 3.92 2.23
#